data_AF-A0A4W3GTB2-F1
#
_entry.id   AF-A0A4W3GTB2-F1
#
_cell.length_a   1.000
_cell.length_b   1.000
_cell.length_c   1.000
_cell.angle_alpha   90.00
_cell.angle_beta   90.00
_cell.angle_gamma   90.00
#
_symmetry.space_group_name_H-M   'P 1'
#
loop_
_entity.id
_entity.type
_entity.pdbx_description
1 polymer ?
#
loop_
_entity_poly.entity_id
_entity_poly.type
_entity_poly.pdbx_seq_one_letter_code
_entity_poly.pdbx_strand_id
1 'polypeptide(L)' 'IGRSVVVDSGVDDLGKGSHPLSKLTGNAGDGLACGIIARSAGLFQNPKQICSCDGVTLWEERDRPLAGPG' A
#
# COMPACT_ATOMS: atom_id res chain seq x y z
N ILE A 1 5.61 10.23 -9.68
CA ILE A 1 4.17 10.43 -9.43
C ILE A 1 3.39 9.84 -10.59
N GLY A 2 2.29 9.14 -10.32
CA GLY A 2 1.49 8.45 -11.35
C GLY A 2 2.02 7.08 -11.78
N ARG A 3 3.09 6.60 -11.14
CA ARG A 3 3.55 5.20 -11.21
C ARG A 3 2.95 4.41 -10.05
N SER A 4 3.00 3.08 -10.11
CA SER A 4 2.62 2.21 -9.00
C SER A 4 3.82 1.88 -8.08
N VAL A 5 3.52 1.61 -6.82
CA VAL A 5 4.32 0.81 -5.89
C VAL A 5 3.61 -0.53 -5.77
N VAL A 6 4.36 -1.63 -5.75
CA VAL A 6 3.86 -2.99 -5.55
C VAL A 6 4.60 -3.60 -4.36
N VAL A 7 3.89 -4.34 -3.53
CA VAL A 7 4.45 -5.19 -2.48
C VAL A 7 4.28 -6.62 -2.93
N ASP A 8 5.40 -7.33 -3.06
CA ASP A 8 5.41 -8.74 -3.48
C ASP A 8 5.17 -9.70 -2.30
N SER A 9 4.80 -10.93 -2.64
CA SER A 9 4.43 -11.98 -1.68
C SER A 9 5.62 -12.64 -0.98
N GLY A 10 6.78 -12.62 -1.63
CA GLY A 10 8.01 -13.23 -1.17
C GLY A 10 9.13 -12.23 -0.93
N VAL A 11 10.26 -12.75 -0.49
CA VAL A 11 11.48 -11.98 -0.25
C VAL A 11 12.22 -11.81 -1.57
N ASP A 12 12.61 -10.57 -1.88
CA ASP A 12 13.48 -10.25 -3.00
C ASP A 12 14.92 -10.76 -2.72
N ASP A 13 15.46 -11.57 -3.62
CA ASP A 13 16.81 -12.13 -3.53
C ASP A 13 17.92 -11.13 -3.93
N LEU A 14 17.54 -9.92 -4.33
CA LEU A 14 18.37 -8.78 -4.70
C LEU A 14 19.28 -9.06 -5.90
N GLY A 15 18.87 -9.94 -6.80
CA GLY A 15 19.69 -10.33 -7.96
C GLY A 15 20.83 -11.27 -7.61
N LYS A 16 20.85 -11.82 -6.39
CA LYS A 16 21.91 -12.70 -5.88
C LYS A 16 21.53 -14.18 -5.93
N GLY A 17 20.27 -14.49 -6.24
CA GLY A 17 19.82 -15.86 -6.46
C GLY A 17 20.25 -16.41 -7.82
N SER A 18 20.23 -17.75 -7.96
CA SER A 18 20.51 -18.46 -9.22
C SER A 18 19.30 -18.60 -10.14
N HIS A 19 18.13 -18.10 -9.73
CA HIS A 19 16.89 -18.21 -10.51
C HIS A 19 16.91 -17.24 -11.71
N PRO A 20 16.36 -17.60 -12.89
CA PRO A 20 16.34 -16.70 -14.05
C PRO A 20 15.67 -15.34 -13.78
N LEU A 21 14.71 -15.30 -12.86
CA LEU A 21 14.00 -14.07 -12.48
C LEU A 21 14.75 -13.19 -11.46
N SER A 22 15.84 -13.67 -10.87
CA SER A 22 16.65 -12.96 -9.87
C SER A 22 17.05 -11.55 -10.36
N LYS A 23 17.57 -11.44 -11.59
CA LYS A 23 17.99 -10.16 -12.17
C LYS A 23 16.85 -9.30 -12.73
N LEU A 24 15.62 -9.81 -12.76
CA LEU A 24 14.46 -9.14 -13.37
C LEU A 24 13.48 -8.64 -12.32
N THR A 25 13.11 -9.50 -11.36
CA THR A 25 12.08 -9.25 -10.35
C THR A 25 12.52 -9.65 -8.94
N GLY A 26 13.80 -9.97 -8.74
CA GLY A 26 14.29 -10.44 -7.45
C GLY A 26 13.73 -11.79 -7.01
N ASN A 27 13.05 -12.50 -7.93
CA ASN A 27 12.34 -13.74 -7.64
C ASN A 27 11.34 -13.63 -6.45
N ALA A 28 10.73 -12.45 -6.25
CA ALA A 28 9.90 -12.16 -5.08
C ALA A 28 8.45 -12.70 -5.17
N GLY A 29 8.08 -13.41 -6.24
CA GLY A 29 6.73 -13.97 -6.43
C GLY A 29 5.71 -12.97 -6.95
N ASP A 30 4.43 -13.21 -6.65
CA ASP A 30 3.31 -12.38 -7.13
C ASP A 30 3.14 -11.11 -6.29
N GLY A 31 2.62 -10.04 -6.90
CA GLY A 31 2.27 -8.80 -6.21
C GLY A 31 1.02 -8.95 -5.33
N LEU A 32 1.17 -8.79 -4.02
CA LEU A 32 0.09 -8.88 -3.04
C LEU A 32 -0.79 -7.63 -3.01
N ALA A 33 -0.15 -6.46 -3.11
CA ALA A 33 -0.83 -5.18 -3.01
C ALA A 33 -0.14 -4.15 -3.90
N CYS A 34 -0.90 -3.19 -4.40
CA CYS A 34 -0.37 -2.08 -5.17
C CYS A 34 -1.03 -0.76 -4.79
N GLY A 35 -0.31 0.34 -5.01
CA GLY A 35 -0.79 1.69 -4.76
C GLY A 35 -0.19 2.69 -5.74
N ILE A 36 -0.93 3.74 -6.06
CA ILE A 36 -0.45 4.80 -6.95
C ILE A 36 0.39 5.80 -6.15
N ILE A 37 1.56 6.15 -6.68
CA ILE A 37 2.41 7.22 -6.12
C ILE A 37 1.72 8.57 -6.38
N ALA A 38 0.98 9.04 -5.41
CA ALA A 38 0.27 10.32 -5.44
C ALA A 38 1.08 11.46 -4.82
N ARG A 39 0.72 12.71 -5.16
CA ARG A 39 1.27 13.88 -4.47
C ARG A 39 0.68 13.98 -3.07
N SER A 40 1.54 14.27 -2.11
CA SER A 40 1.20 14.48 -0.72
C SER A 40 1.62 15.90 -0.33
N ALA A 41 0.80 16.62 0.43
CA ALA A 41 1.24 17.83 1.12
C ALA A 41 2.52 17.55 1.93
N GLY A 42 3.45 18.51 1.93
CA GLY A 42 4.71 18.41 2.68
C GLY A 42 4.49 18.42 4.18
N LEU A 43 5.55 18.09 4.94
CA LEU A 43 5.51 18.11 6.40
C LEU A 43 5.08 19.51 6.89
N PHE A 44 4.12 19.55 7.82
CA PHE A 44 3.52 20.76 8.41
C PHE A 44 2.63 21.62 7.50
N GLN A 45 2.37 21.21 6.24
CA GLN A 45 1.43 21.94 5.36
C GLN A 45 -0.03 21.49 5.54
N ASN A 46 -0.24 20.22 5.88
CA ASN A 46 -1.55 19.66 6.20
C ASN A 46 -1.37 18.41 7.08
N PRO A 47 -2.04 18.30 8.23
CA PRO A 47 -2.05 17.04 8.99
C PRO A 47 -2.58 15.89 8.12
N LYS A 48 -1.84 14.78 8.09
CA LYS A 48 -2.24 13.59 7.34
C LYS A 48 -3.16 12.73 8.18
N GLN A 49 -4.43 12.73 7.82
CA GLN A 49 -5.40 11.77 8.31
C GLN A 49 -5.77 10.80 7.20
N ILE A 50 -5.93 9.53 7.55
CA ILE A 50 -6.45 8.50 6.65
C ILE A 50 -7.92 8.34 7.00
N CYS A 51 -8.77 8.65 6.03
CA CYS A 51 -10.22 8.60 6.19
C CYS A 51 -10.80 7.71 5.09
N SER A 52 -11.91 7.05 5.40
CA SER A 52 -12.76 6.43 4.38
C SER A 52 -13.51 7.53 3.61
N CYS A 53 -14.04 7.18 2.44
CA CYS A 53 -14.80 8.09 1.60
C CYS A 53 -16.12 8.55 2.24
N ASP A 54 -16.55 7.92 3.32
CA ASP A 54 -17.69 8.30 4.16
C ASP A 54 -17.40 9.44 5.15
N GLY A 55 -16.14 9.91 5.19
CA GLY A 55 -15.70 11.03 6.00
C GLY A 55 -15.36 10.69 7.44
N VAL A 56 -15.36 9.40 7.83
CA VAL A 56 -14.81 9.00 9.13
C VAL A 56 -13.34 8.63 9.01
N THR A 57 -12.57 8.92 10.06
CA THR A 57 -11.19 8.42 10.14
C THR A 57 -11.19 6.91 10.30
N LEU A 58 -10.13 6.22 9.84
CA LEU A 58 -10.01 4.77 10.02
C LEU A 58 -10.16 4.31 11.49
N TRP A 59 -9.80 5.16 12.43
CA TRP A 59 -9.91 4.87 13.86
C TRP A 59 -11.34 4.96 14.37
N GLU A 60 -12.15 5.86 13.82
CA GLU A 60 -13.58 6.00 14.11
C GLU A 60 -14.41 4.90 13.44
N GLU A 61 -13.95 4.38 12.30
CA GLU A 61 -14.61 3.28 11.57
C GLU A 61 -14.54 1.96 12.34
N ARG A 62 -13.48 1.71 13.12
CA ARG A 62 -13.34 0.49 13.95
C ARG A 62 -14.51 0.29 14.91
N ASP A 63 -15.07 1.39 15.41
CA ASP A 63 -16.09 1.38 16.45
C ASP A 63 -17.51 1.61 15.89
N ARG A 64 -17.66 1.73 14.56
CA ARG A 64 -18.96 1.89 13.88
C ARG A 64 -19.23 0.70 12.95
N PRO A 65 -20.31 -0.09 13.16
CA PRO A 65 -20.61 -1.22 12.28
C PRO A 65 -20.99 -0.75 10.87
N LEU A 66 -20.38 -1.37 9.86
CA LEU A 66 -20.53 -1.07 8.42
C LEU A 66 -21.95 -1.30 7.84
N ALA A 67 -22.90 -1.86 8.61
CA ALA A 67 -24.24 -2.16 8.13
C ALA A 67 -25.32 -1.97 9.21
N GLY A 68 -25.84 -0.74 9.33
CA GLY A 68 -27.13 -0.44 9.97
C GLY A 68 -27.22 -0.62 11.49
N PRO A 69 -28.33 -0.17 12.12
CA PRO A 69 -28.57 -0.37 13.54
C PRO A 69 -28.81 -1.86 13.83
N GLY A 70 -28.07 -2.39 14.81
CA GLY A 70 -28.38 -3.68 15.44
C GLY A 70 -29.62 -3.60 16.32
#